data_AF-A0A2A8BFE1-F1
#
_entry.id   AF-A0A2A8BFE1-F1
#
_cell.length_a   1.000
_cell.length_b   1.000
_cell.length_c   1.000
_cell.angle_alpha   90.00
_cell.angle_beta   90.00
_cell.angle_gamma   90.00
#
_symmetry.space_group_name_H-M   'P 1'
#
loop_
_entity.id
_entity.type
_entity.pdbx_description
1 polymer ?
#
loop_
_entity_poly.entity_id
_entity_poly.type
_entity_poly.pdbx_seq_one_letter_code
_entity_poly.pdbx_strand_id
1 'polypeptide(L)'
;MDLFVNNNTRLLKNILDNLFNQNEKINSSFICGYIINGKRIHEKTGLGKFTKIRNWKETLIKNDNFTSSTIFASIKNLNYQDVYKYCQNVSQGHPSAYISFYNDNYLLYINQDVLDIISFNEKLIEQLKTKYAVEYDKYYE
;
A
#
# COMPACT_ATOMS: atom_id res chain seq x y z
N MET A 1 -11.50 0.16 10.27
CA MET A 1 -11.82 -0.89 9.28
C MET A 1 -12.23 -2.11 10.06
N ASP A 2 -13.51 -2.17 10.39
CA ASP A 2 -14.04 -3.15 11.34
C ASP A 2 -14.00 -4.59 10.79
N LEU A 3 -13.91 -4.73 9.46
CA LEU A 3 -13.80 -6.00 8.75
C LEU A 3 -12.62 -6.88 9.23
N PHE A 4 -11.53 -6.25 9.68
CA PHE A 4 -10.32 -6.95 10.15
C PHE A 4 -10.15 -6.94 11.68
N VAL A 5 -11.06 -6.30 12.41
CA VAL A 5 -11.08 -6.27 13.89
C VAL A 5 -11.48 -7.66 14.42
N ASN A 6 -11.05 -8.01 15.65
CA ASN A 6 -11.38 -9.28 16.33
C ASN A 6 -10.94 -10.57 15.60
N ASN A 7 -9.64 -10.71 15.30
CA ASN A 7 -9.02 -11.92 14.73
C ASN A 7 -9.38 -12.27 13.27
N ASN A 8 -10.02 -11.37 12.50
CA ASN A 8 -10.19 -11.61 11.06
C ASN A 8 -8.92 -11.30 10.21
N THR A 9 -7.74 -11.40 10.84
CA THR A 9 -6.43 -11.36 10.18
C THR A 9 -6.28 -12.48 9.14
N ARG A 10 -7.06 -13.56 9.28
CA ARG A 10 -7.14 -14.64 8.29
C ARG A 10 -7.70 -14.14 6.95
N LEU A 11 -8.73 -13.30 6.94
CA LEU A 11 -9.28 -12.73 5.71
C LEU A 11 -8.25 -11.82 5.04
N LEU A 12 -7.64 -10.91 5.80
CA LEU A 12 -6.56 -10.05 5.29
C LEU A 12 -5.43 -10.89 4.69
N LYS A 13 -5.00 -11.93 5.40
CA LYS A 13 -3.98 -12.86 4.90
C LYS A 13 -4.41 -13.53 3.60
N ASN A 14 -5.64 -14.05 3.52
CA ASN A 14 -6.14 -14.69 2.31
C ASN A 14 -6.21 -13.72 1.12
N ILE A 15 -6.59 -12.46 1.35
CA ILE A 15 -6.58 -11.40 0.33
C ILE A 15 -5.15 -11.20 -0.16
N LEU A 16 -4.23 -10.90 0.75
CA LEU A 16 -2.83 -10.64 0.41
C LEU A 16 -2.14 -11.86 -0.23
N ASP A 17 -2.50 -13.07 0.20
CA ASP A 17 -1.99 -14.30 -0.37
C ASP A 17 -2.40 -14.42 -1.86
N ASN A 18 -3.66 -14.08 -2.20
CA ASN A 18 -4.10 -14.10 -3.60
C ASN A 18 -3.41 -13.04 -4.45
N LEU A 19 -3.09 -11.88 -3.86
CA LEU A 19 -2.50 -10.76 -4.59
C LEU A 19 -0.99 -10.95 -4.84
N PHE A 20 -0.28 -11.58 -3.90
CA PHE A 20 1.19 -11.51 -3.86
C PHE A 20 1.95 -12.81 -3.53
N ASN A 21 1.29 -13.93 -3.21
CA ASN A 21 1.97 -15.15 -2.72
C ASN A 21 2.63 -16.01 -3.81
N GLN A 22 2.64 -15.57 -5.07
CA GLN A 22 3.15 -16.36 -6.21
C GLN A 22 4.61 -16.04 -6.61
N ASN A 23 5.50 -15.79 -5.65
CA ASN A 23 6.90 -15.36 -5.91
C ASN A 23 7.02 -14.05 -6.71
N GLU A 24 5.96 -13.24 -6.70
CA GLU A 24 5.95 -11.99 -7.45
C GLU A 24 6.80 -10.92 -6.75
N LYS A 25 7.44 -10.07 -7.56
CA LYS A 25 8.22 -8.94 -7.06
C LYS A 25 7.28 -7.84 -6.62
N ILE A 26 7.06 -7.73 -5.31
CA ILE A 26 6.27 -6.64 -4.75
C ILE A 26 7.16 -5.39 -4.69
N ASN A 27 6.65 -4.28 -5.22
CA ASN A 27 7.27 -2.97 -5.13
C ASN A 27 6.36 -2.05 -4.31
N SER A 28 6.89 -0.95 -3.83
CA SER A 28 6.10 0.07 -3.16
C SER A 28 6.48 1.46 -3.63
N SER A 29 5.51 2.36 -3.62
CA SER A 29 5.71 3.80 -3.79
C SER A 29 4.85 4.57 -2.78
N PHE A 30 5.41 5.67 -2.26
CA PHE A 30 4.77 6.51 -1.26
C PHE A 30 5.46 7.87 -1.19
N ILE A 31 4.80 8.85 -0.57
CA ILE A 31 5.42 10.15 -0.29
C ILE A 31 6.30 10.00 0.95
N CYS A 32 7.57 10.37 0.84
CA CYS A 32 8.52 10.35 1.96
C CYS A 32 8.88 11.74 2.47
N GLY A 33 8.39 12.78 1.83
CA GLY A 33 8.59 14.15 2.27
C GLY A 33 8.27 15.19 1.22
N TYR A 34 8.58 16.43 1.57
CA TYR A 34 8.37 17.60 0.75
C TYR A 34 9.59 18.51 0.83
N ILE A 35 9.77 19.36 -0.17
CA ILE A 35 10.64 20.53 -0.10
C ILE A 35 9.73 21.74 -0.18
N ILE A 36 9.71 22.57 0.85
CA ILE A 36 8.93 23.80 0.90
C ILE A 36 9.90 24.94 1.20
N ASN A 37 9.93 25.97 0.34
CA ASN A 37 10.85 27.11 0.47
C ASN A 37 12.32 26.68 0.68
N GLY A 38 12.77 25.67 -0.07
CA GLY A 38 14.14 25.13 0.02
C GLY A 38 14.44 24.28 1.24
N LYS A 39 13.48 24.08 2.16
CA LYS A 39 13.64 23.22 3.34
C LYS A 39 12.96 21.88 3.15
N ARG A 40 13.68 20.80 3.47
CA ARG A 40 13.16 19.43 3.43
C ARG A 40 12.34 19.13 4.69
N ILE A 41 11.14 18.62 4.50
CA ILE A 41 10.23 18.11 5.53
C ILE A 41 10.07 16.61 5.29
N HIS A 42 10.28 15.79 6.32
CA HIS A 42 10.23 14.33 6.22
C HIS A 42 8.88 13.80 6.70
N GLU A 43 8.31 12.88 5.93
CA GLU A 43 7.14 12.11 6.36
C GLU A 43 7.55 10.92 7.22
N LYS A 44 6.76 10.67 8.27
CA LYS A 44 7.00 9.56 9.20
C LYS A 44 6.36 8.28 8.65
N THR A 45 7.06 7.63 7.72
CA THR A 45 6.50 6.47 7.01
C THR A 45 6.49 5.17 7.82
N GLY A 46 7.30 5.06 8.88
CA GLY A 46 7.33 3.89 9.77
C GLY A 46 7.84 2.58 9.13
N LEU A 47 8.16 2.57 7.83
CA LEU A 47 8.56 1.38 7.06
C LEU A 47 9.76 0.63 7.64
N GLY A 48 10.72 1.35 8.22
CA GLY A 48 11.90 0.75 8.85
C GLY A 48 11.57 -0.19 10.02
N LYS A 49 10.35 -0.14 10.57
CA LYS A 49 9.87 -1.08 11.60
C LYS A 49 9.47 -2.44 11.02
N PHE A 50 9.08 -2.47 9.75
CA PHE A 50 8.54 -3.66 9.11
C PHE A 50 9.53 -4.34 8.18
N THR A 51 10.46 -3.58 7.59
CA THR A 51 11.43 -4.11 6.62
C THR A 51 12.79 -3.42 6.73
N LYS A 52 13.85 -4.17 6.41
CA LYS A 52 15.19 -3.60 6.22
C LYS A 52 15.30 -3.07 4.79
N ILE A 53 15.12 -1.77 4.64
CA ILE A 53 15.18 -1.08 3.36
C ILE A 53 16.63 -1.01 2.86
N ARG A 54 16.92 -1.57 1.68
CA ARG A 54 18.28 -1.56 1.08
C ARG A 54 18.36 -0.89 -0.29
N ASN A 55 17.21 -0.64 -0.91
CA ASN A 55 17.09 -0.22 -2.31
C ASN A 55 16.05 0.91 -2.49
N TRP A 56 16.02 1.81 -1.49
CA TRP A 56 15.25 3.05 -1.51
C TRP A 56 15.72 3.97 -2.63
N LYS A 57 14.78 4.53 -3.40
CA LYS A 57 15.06 5.55 -4.41
C LYS A 57 14.07 6.70 -4.30
N GLU A 58 14.58 7.92 -4.23
CA GLU A 58 13.77 9.14 -4.18
C GLU A 58 13.62 9.76 -5.57
N THR A 59 12.41 10.22 -5.85
CA THR A 59 12.07 10.99 -7.05
C THR A 59 11.44 12.30 -6.60
N LEU A 60 12.02 13.42 -7.03
CA LEU A 60 11.51 14.75 -6.74
C LEU A 60 10.56 15.18 -7.86
N ILE A 61 9.31 15.48 -7.51
CA ILE A 61 8.32 16.06 -8.42
C ILE A 61 8.14 17.53 -8.04
N LYS A 62 8.48 18.42 -8.97
CA LYS A 62 8.32 19.87 -8.78
C LYS A 62 6.86 20.24 -9.09
N ASN A 63 6.26 21.04 -8.21
CA ASN A 63 4.98 21.66 -8.52
C ASN A 63 5.21 22.90 -9.40
N ASP A 64 4.27 23.17 -10.31
CA ASP A 64 4.39 24.20 -11.35
C ASP A 64 4.62 25.63 -10.80
N ASN A 65 4.29 25.87 -9.53
CA ASN A 65 4.49 27.16 -8.87
C ASN A 65 5.86 27.33 -8.20
N PHE A 66 6.78 26.36 -8.34
CA PHE A 66 8.18 26.37 -7.85
C PHE A 66 8.40 26.60 -6.33
N THR A 67 7.34 26.78 -5.54
CA THR A 67 7.40 27.00 -4.08
C THR A 67 7.45 25.69 -3.28
N SER A 68 7.06 24.58 -3.91
CA SER A 68 7.04 23.27 -3.29
C SER A 68 7.42 22.15 -4.26
N SER A 69 7.95 21.06 -3.70
CA SER A 69 8.18 19.81 -4.43
C SER A 69 7.84 18.64 -3.52
N THR A 70 7.25 17.61 -4.12
CA THR A 70 6.92 16.36 -3.41
C THR A 70 8.04 15.36 -3.65
N ILE A 71 8.47 14.68 -2.59
CA ILE A 71 9.48 13.62 -2.65
C ILE A 71 8.74 12.29 -2.57
N PHE A 72 8.71 11.57 -3.68
CA PHE A 72 8.28 10.18 -3.70
C PHE A 72 9.46 9.28 -3.41
N ALA A 73 9.22 8.21 -2.66
CA ALA A 73 10.15 7.11 -2.51
C ALA A 73 9.58 5.86 -3.17
N SER A 74 10.47 5.06 -3.76
CA SER A 74 10.16 3.71 -4.21
C SER A 74 11.10 2.70 -3.57
N ILE A 75 10.56 1.53 -3.26
CA ILE A 75 11.31 0.37 -2.76
C ILE A 75 10.90 -0.81 -3.65
N LYS A 76 11.88 -1.57 -4.13
CA LYS A 76 11.62 -2.71 -5.02
C LYS A 76 11.81 -4.03 -4.29
N ASN A 77 11.22 -5.11 -4.82
CA ASN A 77 11.45 -6.48 -4.34
C ASN A 77 11.23 -6.62 -2.82
N LEU A 78 10.16 -6.04 -2.30
CA LEU A 78 9.73 -6.21 -0.92
C LEU A 78 9.35 -7.66 -0.65
N ASN A 79 9.63 -8.11 0.57
CA ASN A 79 9.19 -9.42 1.04
C ASN A 79 7.69 -9.37 1.37
N TYR A 80 6.95 -10.36 0.91
CA TYR A 80 5.53 -10.56 1.22
C TYR A 80 5.23 -10.45 2.73
N GLN A 81 6.05 -11.05 3.59
CA GLN A 81 5.86 -11.01 5.04
C GLN A 81 5.95 -9.60 5.61
N ASP A 82 6.76 -8.73 5.01
CA ASP A 82 6.90 -7.34 5.46
C ASP A 82 5.67 -6.52 5.05
N VAL A 83 5.15 -6.78 3.85
CA VAL A 83 3.89 -6.18 3.36
C VAL A 83 2.71 -6.63 4.23
N TYR A 84 2.60 -7.93 4.49
CA TYR A 84 1.58 -8.49 5.38
C TYR A 84 1.62 -7.85 6.77
N LYS A 85 2.81 -7.74 7.38
CA LYS A 85 2.98 -7.08 8.68
C LYS A 85 2.54 -5.62 8.65
N TYR A 86 2.90 -4.86 7.61
CA TYR A 86 2.46 -3.48 7.49
C TYR A 86 0.93 -3.40 7.40
N CYS A 87 0.31 -4.15 6.49
CA CYS A 87 -1.14 -4.16 6.31
C CYS A 87 -1.86 -4.58 7.60
N GLN A 88 -1.34 -5.60 8.30
CA GLN A 88 -1.88 -6.04 9.57
C GLN A 88 -1.85 -4.93 10.62
N ASN A 89 -0.74 -4.18 10.72
CA ASN A 89 -0.64 -3.05 11.66
C ASN A 89 -1.65 -1.96 11.33
N VAL A 90 -1.78 -1.58 10.05
CA VAL A 90 -2.76 -0.57 9.63
C VAL A 90 -4.19 -1.04 9.93
N SER A 91 -4.52 -2.30 9.65
CA SER A 91 -5.84 -2.87 9.95
C SER A 91 -6.18 -2.89 11.45
N GLN A 92 -5.17 -2.84 12.31
CA GLN A 92 -5.31 -2.79 13.77
C GLN A 92 -5.40 -1.34 14.29
N GLY A 93 -5.52 -0.35 13.41
CA GLY A 93 -5.69 1.06 13.77
C GLY A 93 -4.38 1.83 13.92
N HIS A 94 -3.23 1.24 13.61
CA HIS A 94 -1.99 2.00 13.54
C HIS A 94 -2.00 2.98 12.36
N PRO A 95 -1.36 4.16 12.48
CA PRO A 95 -1.28 5.13 11.40
C PRO A 95 -0.74 4.53 10.10
N SER A 96 -1.48 4.69 9.00
CA SER A 96 -0.99 4.36 7.67
C SER A 96 -0.01 5.44 7.19
N ALA A 97 0.97 5.04 6.38
CA ALA A 97 1.92 5.92 5.72
C ALA A 97 1.58 6.14 4.24
N TYR A 98 0.30 5.95 3.88
CA TYR A 98 -0.21 6.08 2.52
C TYR A 98 0.62 5.32 1.47
N ILE A 99 1.00 4.10 1.82
CA ILE A 99 1.88 3.27 1.00
C ILE A 99 1.06 2.44 0.01
N SER A 100 1.40 2.58 -1.26
CA SER A 100 0.90 1.69 -2.30
C SER A 100 1.90 0.56 -2.52
N PHE A 101 1.43 -0.68 -2.45
CA PHE A 101 2.17 -1.88 -2.81
C PHE A 101 1.67 -2.41 -4.14
N TYR A 102 2.56 -2.86 -5.03
CA TYR A 102 2.14 -3.30 -6.35
C TYR A 102 3.10 -4.30 -6.96
N ASN A 103 2.56 -5.14 -7.83
CA ASN A 103 3.27 -6.00 -8.77
C ASN A 103 2.80 -5.65 -10.19
N ASP A 104 3.02 -6.56 -11.13
CA ASP A 104 2.59 -6.37 -12.52
C ASP A 104 1.07 -6.54 -12.71
N ASN A 105 0.33 -7.03 -11.72
CA ASN A 105 -1.09 -7.37 -11.84
C ASN A 105 -2.00 -6.47 -11.00
N TYR A 106 -1.52 -6.03 -9.84
CA TYR A 106 -2.30 -5.39 -8.79
C TYR A 106 -1.54 -4.21 -8.20
N LEU A 107 -2.30 -3.19 -7.82
CA LEU A 107 -1.93 -2.19 -6.84
C LEU A 107 -2.85 -2.34 -5.64
N LEU A 108 -2.25 -2.46 -4.46
CA LEU A 108 -2.89 -2.49 -3.17
C LEU A 108 -2.58 -1.19 -2.43
N TYR A 109 -3.62 -0.57 -1.89
CA TYR A 109 -3.51 0.51 -0.92
C TYR A 109 -4.35 0.17 0.31
N ILE A 110 -3.88 0.54 1.50
CA ILE A 110 -4.60 0.31 2.75
C ILE A 110 -4.49 1.52 3.67
N ASN A 111 -5.62 1.94 4.22
CA ASN A 111 -5.69 2.86 5.35
C ASN A 111 -6.63 2.29 6.44
N GLN A 112 -6.99 3.12 7.41
CA GLN A 112 -7.84 2.70 8.52
C GLN A 112 -9.28 2.43 8.12
N ASP A 113 -9.73 2.80 6.92
CA ASP A 113 -11.13 2.72 6.49
C ASP A 113 -11.32 1.71 5.36
N VAL A 114 -10.45 1.75 4.34
CA VAL A 114 -10.55 0.99 3.09
C VAL A 114 -9.26 0.24 2.74
N LEU A 115 -9.45 -0.90 2.07
CA LEU A 115 -8.41 -1.69 1.43
C LEU A 115 -8.75 -1.67 -0.05
N ASP A 116 -8.02 -0.87 -0.81
CA ASP A 116 -8.26 -0.67 -2.22
C ASP A 116 -7.38 -1.61 -3.02
N ILE A 117 -7.99 -2.37 -3.93
CA ILE A 117 -7.30 -3.23 -4.88
C ILE A 117 -7.63 -2.74 -6.28
N ILE A 118 -6.59 -2.35 -7.01
CA ILE A 118 -6.69 -1.82 -8.37
C ILE A 118 -5.94 -2.77 -9.29
N SER A 119 -6.51 -3.05 -10.46
CA SER A 119 -5.85 -3.80 -11.53
C SER A 119 -6.30 -3.23 -12.86
N PHE A 120 -5.42 -3.26 -13.87
CA PHE A 120 -5.81 -2.99 -15.25
C PHE A 120 -6.46 -4.21 -15.91
N ASN A 121 -6.47 -5.37 -15.24
CA ASN A 121 -7.09 -6.59 -15.74
C ASN A 121 -8.47 -6.77 -15.07
N GLU A 122 -9.52 -6.38 -15.79
CA GLU A 122 -10.91 -6.48 -15.34
C GLU A 122 -11.27 -7.89 -14.87
N LYS A 123 -10.76 -8.95 -15.54
CA LYS A 123 -11.04 -10.34 -15.16
C LYS A 123 -10.50 -10.67 -13.77
N LEU A 124 -9.35 -10.13 -13.39
CA LEU A 124 -8.79 -10.35 -12.05
C LEU A 124 -9.63 -9.65 -10.98
N ILE A 125 -10.16 -8.46 -11.27
CA ILE A 125 -11.06 -7.75 -10.38
C ILE A 125 -12.39 -8.50 -10.23
N GLU A 126 -12.99 -8.96 -11.31
CA GLU A 126 -14.24 -9.73 -11.27
C GLU A 126 -14.09 -11.05 -10.49
N GLN A 127 -12.94 -11.72 -10.62
CA GLN A 127 -12.62 -12.89 -9.80
C GLN A 127 -12.53 -12.55 -8.30
N LEU A 128 -11.94 -11.41 -7.95
CA LEU A 128 -11.86 -10.95 -6.56
C LEU A 128 -13.24 -10.57 -6.01
N LYS A 129 -14.04 -9.82 -6.76
CA LYS A 129 -15.42 -9.46 -6.38
C LYS A 129 -16.28 -10.70 -6.16
N THR A 130 -16.18 -11.68 -7.06
CA THR A 130 -16.89 -12.96 -6.92
C THR A 130 -16.43 -13.72 -5.68
N LYS A 131 -15.12 -13.79 -5.43
CA LYS A 131 -14.53 -14.52 -4.30
C LYS A 131 -14.87 -13.89 -2.95
N TYR A 132 -14.92 -12.57 -2.89
CA TYR A 132 -15.16 -11.78 -1.68
C TYR A 132 -16.52 -11.08 -1.71
N ALA A 133 -17.52 -11.73 -2.31
CA ALA A 133 -18.83 -11.14 -2.59
C ALA A 133 -19.60 -10.68 -1.34
N VAL A 134 -19.21 -11.16 -0.17
CA VAL A 134 -19.81 -10.77 1.12
C VAL A 134 -19.09 -9.55 1.69
N GLU A 135 -17.80 -9.40 1.42
CA GLU A 135 -16.92 -8.45 2.07
C GLU A 135 -16.64 -7.18 1.25
N TYR A 136 -16.71 -7.24 -0.09
CA TYR A 136 -16.42 -6.07 -0.92
C TYR A 136 -17.56 -5.04 -0.88
N ASP A 137 -17.19 -3.76 -0.95
CA ASP A 137 -18.15 -2.66 -0.96
C ASP A 137 -18.89 -2.59 -2.30
N LYS A 138 -20.22 -2.58 -2.24
CA LYS A 138 -21.13 -2.55 -3.40
C LYS A 138 -21.75 -1.18 -3.63
N TYR A 139 -21.40 -0.17 -2.83
CA TYR A 139 -22.05 1.14 -2.88
C TYR A 139 -21.87 1.84 -4.24
N TYR A 140 -20.76 1.61 -4.93
CA TYR A 140 -20.42 2.24 -6.21
C TYR A 140 -20.49 1.29 -7.43
N GLU A 141 -21.13 0.12 -7.29
CA GLU A 141 -21.41 -0.79 -8.41
C GLU A 141 -22.66 -0.38 -9.22
#